data_AF-A0A9W7Y5B8-F1
#
_entry.id   AF-A0A9W7Y5B8-F1
#
_cell.length_a   1.000
_cell.length_b   1.000
_cell.length_c   1.000
_cell.angle_alpha   90.00
_cell.angle_beta   90.00
_cell.angle_gamma   90.00
#
_symmetry.space_group_name_H-M   'P 1'
#
loop_
_entity.id
_entity.type
_entity.pdbx_description
1 polymer ?
#
loop_
_entity_poly.entity_id
_entity_poly.type
_entity_poly.pdbx_seq_one_letter_code
_entity_poly.pdbx_strand_id
1 'polypeptide(L)'
;MDGTNITLVKYKSGLGVPGIMGPKLESAVEIATTPDGKSAKVVKTSFEENGREKGKEETQMSPESVVSVLALVEDLQKVPMQSAPGIPDVFGKNTVVLVRKGKQVLWAYNPGAGGCCSGCGAHDEDEQQQVAPSVADDHKEQFANIVDSLSKAADSSFSSK
;
A
#
# COMPACT_ATOMS: atom_id res chain seq x y z
N MET A 1 6.82 24.05 4.60
CA MET A 1 6.96 22.87 3.72
C MET A 1 6.35 21.71 4.46
N ASP A 2 5.58 20.86 3.78
CA ASP A 2 4.95 19.70 4.42
C ASP A 2 5.83 18.47 4.24
N GLY A 3 5.87 17.62 5.27
CA GLY A 3 6.55 16.32 5.20
C GLY A 3 5.81 15.31 4.34
N THR A 4 6.52 14.27 3.92
CA THR A 4 5.97 13.11 3.21
C THR A 4 5.42 12.10 4.20
N ASN A 5 4.20 11.62 3.95
CA ASN A 5 3.53 10.56 4.70
C ASN A 5 3.36 9.34 3.79
N ILE A 6 3.89 8.21 4.21
CA ILE A 6 3.72 6.91 3.55
C ILE A 6 2.84 6.03 4.44
N THR A 7 1.78 5.47 3.86
CA THR A 7 0.89 4.51 4.52
C THR A 7 0.92 3.22 3.73
N LEU A 8 1.25 2.12 4.40
CA LEU A 8 1.20 0.76 3.89
C LEU A 8 0.18 -0.01 4.70
N VAL A 9 -0.82 -0.61 4.06
CA VAL A 9 -1.82 -1.46 4.75
C VAL A 9 -1.78 -2.84 4.12
N LYS A 10 -1.37 -3.83 4.89
CA LYS A 10 -1.26 -5.22 4.46
C LYS A 10 -2.50 -6.01 4.85
N TYR A 11 -2.95 -6.87 3.94
CA TYR A 11 -4.11 -7.73 4.15
C TYR A 11 -3.68 -9.19 4.27
N LYS A 12 -4.33 -9.95 5.16
CA LYS A 12 -4.17 -11.40 5.27
C LYS A 12 -4.78 -12.15 4.08
N SER A 13 -5.91 -11.65 3.56
CA SER A 13 -6.66 -12.32 2.49
C SER A 13 -7.51 -11.31 1.72
N GLY A 14 -7.01 -10.86 0.56
CA GLY A 14 -7.71 -9.96 -0.36
C GLY A 14 -8.32 -8.71 0.30
N LEU A 15 -9.09 -7.94 -0.47
CA LEU A 15 -9.84 -6.81 0.08
C LEU A 15 -11.22 -7.18 0.67
N GLY A 16 -11.57 -8.47 0.65
CA GLY A 16 -12.91 -8.93 1.00
C GLY A 16 -13.96 -8.61 -0.06
N VAL A 17 -15.22 -8.88 0.25
CA VAL A 17 -16.39 -8.55 -0.57
C VAL A 17 -17.12 -7.37 0.07
N PRO A 18 -17.21 -6.21 -0.59
CA PRO A 18 -17.93 -5.06 -0.07
C PRO A 18 -19.35 -5.43 0.40
N GLY A 19 -19.68 -5.11 1.65
CA GLY A 19 -21.02 -5.36 2.22
C GLY A 19 -21.28 -6.79 2.72
N ILE A 20 -20.41 -7.76 2.46
CA ILE A 20 -20.57 -9.16 2.92
C ILE A 20 -19.45 -9.53 3.90
N MET A 21 -18.20 -9.30 3.52
CA MET A 21 -17.03 -9.64 4.31
C MET A 21 -15.97 -8.56 4.12
N GLY A 22 -15.68 -7.80 5.17
CA GLY A 22 -14.66 -6.77 5.13
C GLY A 22 -13.26 -7.33 4.88
N PRO A 23 -12.30 -6.47 4.46
CA PRO A 23 -10.91 -6.86 4.32
C PRO A 23 -10.34 -7.35 5.65
N LYS A 24 -9.62 -8.48 5.62
CA LYS A 24 -8.89 -8.97 6.79
C LYS A 24 -7.54 -8.25 6.86
N LEU A 25 -7.47 -7.20 7.66
CA LEU A 25 -6.22 -6.46 7.89
C LEU A 25 -5.21 -7.34 8.64
N GLU A 26 -3.95 -7.29 8.22
CA GLU A 26 -2.83 -7.89 8.94
C GLU A 26 -2.12 -6.82 9.78
N SER A 27 -1.69 -5.76 9.11
CA SER A 27 -0.95 -4.66 9.70
C SER A 27 -1.09 -3.37 8.89
N ALA A 28 -0.84 -2.25 9.55
CA ALA A 28 -0.62 -0.98 8.91
C ALA A 28 0.72 -0.40 9.38
N VAL A 29 1.46 0.20 8.47
CA VAL A 29 2.68 0.94 8.76
C VAL A 29 2.51 2.35 8.21
N GLU A 30 2.75 3.33 9.07
CA GLU A 30 2.75 4.75 8.72
C GLU A 30 4.13 5.33 8.97
N ILE A 31 4.72 5.95 7.96
CA ILE A 31 5.99 6.67 8.04
C ILE A 31 5.70 8.14 7.76
N ALA A 32 5.84 8.99 8.77
CA ALA A 32 5.62 10.43 8.68
C ALA A 32 6.97 11.15 8.80
N THR A 33 7.48 11.62 7.66
CA THR A 33 8.72 12.38 7.60
C THR A 33 8.51 13.83 8.01
N THR A 34 9.54 14.44 8.56
CA THR A 34 9.59 15.88 8.82
C THR A 34 9.81 16.66 7.52
N PRO A 35 9.39 17.94 7.43
CA PRO A 35 9.56 18.75 6.23
C PRO A 35 10.99 18.89 5.71
N ASP A 36 11.99 18.78 6.59
CA ASP A 36 13.40 18.85 6.24
C ASP A 36 13.98 17.50 5.81
N GLY A 37 13.18 16.42 5.86
CA GLY A 37 13.57 15.07 5.48
C GLY A 37 14.62 14.44 6.39
N LYS A 38 14.85 14.97 7.60
CA LYS A 38 15.93 14.49 8.49
C LYS A 38 15.48 13.46 9.52
N SER A 39 14.20 13.42 9.82
CA SER A 39 13.63 12.47 10.77
C SER A 39 12.26 12.00 10.32
N ALA A 40 11.87 10.79 10.74
CA ALA A 40 10.53 10.30 10.52
C ALA A 40 10.01 9.57 11.76
N LYS A 41 8.72 9.75 12.03
CA LYS A 41 7.99 8.91 12.98
C LYS A 41 7.46 7.69 12.24
N VAL A 42 7.67 6.51 12.81
CA VAL A 42 7.11 5.26 12.29
C VAL A 42 6.10 4.74 13.30
N VAL A 43 4.91 4.43 12.79
CA VAL A 43 3.82 3.82 13.57
C VAL A 43 3.48 2.50 12.90
N LYS A 44 3.51 1.42 13.68
CA LYS A 44 3.09 0.09 13.25
C LYS A 44 1.86 -0.31 14.04
N THR A 45 0.79 -0.63 13.34
CA THR A 45 -0.46 -1.12 13.92
C THR A 45 -0.68 -2.55 13.47
N SER A 46 -1.00 -3.45 14.39
CA SER A 46 -1.37 -4.83 14.10
C SER A 46 -2.86 -5.03 14.35
N PHE A 47 -3.50 -5.88 13.56
CA PHE A 47 -4.95 -6.10 13.64
C PHE A 47 -5.29 -7.55 13.97
N GLU A 48 -6.37 -7.72 14.73
CA GLU A 48 -7.08 -8.99 14.88
C GLU A 48 -7.85 -9.33 13.59
N GLU A 49 -8.31 -10.58 13.46
CA GLU A 49 -9.04 -11.02 12.27
C GLU A 49 -10.38 -10.30 12.05
N ASN A 50 -10.99 -9.79 13.12
CA ASN A 50 -12.20 -8.98 13.09
C ASN A 50 -11.93 -7.50 12.71
N GLY A 51 -10.68 -7.14 12.39
CA GLY A 51 -10.26 -5.79 12.04
C GLY A 51 -10.02 -4.86 13.25
N ARG A 52 -10.17 -5.36 14.48
CA ARG A 52 -9.86 -4.60 15.69
C ARG A 52 -8.35 -4.43 15.83
N GLU A 53 -7.90 -3.25 16.26
CA GLU A 53 -6.50 -3.03 16.63
C GLU A 53 -6.09 -3.98 17.76
N LYS A 54 -5.08 -4.81 17.51
CA LYS A 54 -4.47 -5.71 18.48
C LYS A 54 -3.37 -5.01 19.27
N GLY A 55 -2.62 -4.12 18.61
CA GLY A 55 -1.52 -3.39 19.23
C GLY A 55 -0.91 -2.37 18.28
N LYS A 56 -0.26 -1.38 18.89
CA LYS A 56 0.35 -0.24 18.21
C LYS A 56 1.72 0.04 18.80
N GLU A 57 2.71 0.14 17.93
CA GLU A 57 4.10 0.44 18.28
C GLU A 57 4.53 1.72 17.57
N GLU A 58 5.28 2.57 18.27
CA GLU A 58 5.79 3.82 17.72
C GLU A 58 7.30 3.92 17.96
N THR A 59 8.02 4.39 16.95
CA THR A 59 9.46 4.63 17.03
C THR A 59 9.87 5.79 16.13
N GLN A 60 11.11 6.23 16.27
CA GLN A 60 11.71 7.23 15.40
C GLN A 60 12.71 6.54 14.47
N MET A 61 12.60 6.85 13.18
CA MET A 61 13.49 6.31 12.16
C MET A 61 14.83 7.03 12.17
N SER A 62 15.92 6.30 11.93
CA SER A 62 17.27 6.88 11.81
C SER A 62 17.36 7.78 10.56
N PRO A 63 18.21 8.83 10.56
CA PRO A 63 18.37 9.71 9.41
C PRO A 63 18.72 8.97 8.10
N GLU A 64 19.56 7.94 8.15
CA GLU A 64 19.94 7.14 6.97
C GLU A 64 18.75 6.35 6.40
N SER A 65 17.91 5.83 7.29
CA SER A 65 16.69 5.11 6.91
C SER A 65 15.66 6.06 6.30
N VAL A 66 15.58 7.31 6.78
CA VAL A 66 14.71 8.34 6.18
C VAL A 66 15.14 8.66 4.75
N VAL A 67 16.44 8.85 4.51
CA VAL A 67 16.97 9.08 3.15
C VAL A 67 16.61 7.92 2.23
N SER A 68 16.77 6.68 2.70
CA SER A 68 16.43 5.48 1.93
C SER A 68 14.93 5.39 1.61
N VAL A 69 14.06 5.71 2.58
CA VAL A 69 12.61 5.73 2.38
C VAL A 69 12.19 6.81 1.37
N LEU A 70 12.79 7.99 1.43
CA LEU A 70 12.50 9.06 0.48
C LEU A 70 12.94 8.69 -0.94
N ALA A 71 14.09 8.02 -1.11
CA ALA A 71 14.53 7.49 -2.39
C ALA A 71 13.55 6.42 -2.95
N LEU A 72 13.06 5.53 -2.09
CA LEU A 72 12.02 4.55 -2.48
C LEU A 72 10.71 5.21 -2.91
N VAL A 73 10.34 6.34 -2.30
CA VAL A 73 9.19 7.15 -2.72
C VAL A 73 9.41 7.79 -4.10
N GLU A 74 10.62 8.23 -4.41
CA GLU A 74 10.98 8.72 -5.75
C GLU A 74 10.93 7.60 -6.79
N ASP A 75 11.41 6.40 -6.45
CA ASP A 75 11.31 5.23 -7.32
C ASP A 75 9.86 4.78 -7.54
N LEU A 76 9.02 4.86 -6.51
CA LEU A 76 7.60 4.54 -6.62
C LEU A 76 6.89 5.47 -7.60
N GLN A 77 7.25 6.75 -7.64
CA GLN A 77 6.70 7.72 -8.60
C GLN A 77 7.07 7.42 -10.06
N LYS A 78 8.06 6.56 -10.31
CA LYS A 78 8.42 6.08 -11.67
C LYS A 78 7.57 4.88 -12.09
N VAL A 79 6.96 4.18 -11.14
CA VAL A 79 6.02 3.08 -11.40
C VAL A 79 4.68 3.67 -11.83
N PRO A 80 4.01 3.14 -12.87
CA PRO A 80 2.71 3.64 -13.30
C PRO A 80 1.70 3.58 -12.15
N MET A 81 1.07 4.72 -11.87
CA MET A 81 -0.04 4.81 -10.93
C MET A 81 -1.32 4.37 -11.64
N GLN A 82 -2.10 3.47 -11.02
CA GLN A 82 -3.45 3.23 -11.51
C GLN A 82 -4.32 4.45 -11.24
N SER A 83 -4.94 4.97 -12.30
CA SER A 83 -5.76 6.18 -12.27
C SER A 83 -7.27 5.88 -12.17
N ALA A 84 -7.69 4.62 -12.29
CA ALA A 84 -9.10 4.24 -12.35
C ALA A 84 -9.51 3.26 -11.24
N PRO A 85 -10.54 3.58 -10.44
CA PRO A 85 -11.21 2.63 -9.56
C PRO A 85 -11.82 1.48 -10.38
N GLY A 86 -11.67 0.23 -9.92
CA GLY A 86 -12.37 -0.94 -10.49
C GLY A 86 -11.54 -1.84 -11.42
N ILE A 87 -10.25 -1.55 -11.64
CA ILE A 87 -9.35 -2.47 -12.34
C ILE A 87 -8.85 -3.55 -11.36
N PRO A 88 -8.72 -4.83 -11.77
CA PRO A 88 -8.16 -5.88 -10.91
C PRO A 88 -6.72 -5.56 -10.47
N ASP A 89 -6.26 -6.23 -9.40
CA ASP A 89 -4.89 -6.15 -8.88
C ASP A 89 -3.86 -6.43 -10.00
N VAL A 90 -3.11 -5.40 -10.40
CA VAL A 90 -2.11 -5.50 -11.49
C VAL A 90 -0.68 -5.71 -10.98
N PHE A 91 -0.44 -5.47 -9.69
CA PHE A 91 0.88 -5.58 -9.07
C PHE A 91 1.04 -6.86 -8.22
N GLY A 92 -0.04 -7.58 -7.92
CA GLY A 92 -0.05 -8.89 -7.26
C GLY A 92 0.33 -8.87 -5.78
N LYS A 93 0.22 -7.70 -5.11
CA LYS A 93 0.59 -7.51 -3.70
C LYS A 93 -0.67 -7.17 -2.91
N ASN A 94 -0.92 -7.94 -1.84
CA ASN A 94 -1.97 -7.69 -0.86
C ASN A 94 -1.61 -6.49 0.05
N THR A 95 -1.31 -5.33 -0.53
CA THR A 95 -0.89 -4.14 0.19
C THR A 95 -1.41 -2.88 -0.50
N VAL A 96 -2.21 -2.10 0.24
CA VAL A 96 -2.52 -0.72 -0.15
C VAL A 96 -1.31 0.15 0.17
N VAL A 97 -0.96 1.02 -0.76
CA VAL A 97 0.10 2.01 -0.61
C VAL A 97 -0.50 3.40 -0.86
N LEU A 98 -0.26 4.33 0.05
CA LEU A 98 -0.61 5.73 -0.13
C LEU A 98 0.57 6.61 0.27
N VAL A 99 1.06 7.40 -0.69
CA VAL A 99 2.13 8.38 -0.46
C VAL A 99 1.56 9.78 -0.66
N ARG A 100 1.72 10.62 0.36
CA ARG A 100 1.24 12.01 0.36
C ARG A 100 2.34 12.96 0.78
N LYS A 101 2.31 14.19 0.27
CA LYS A 101 3.09 15.32 0.78
C LYS A 101 2.12 16.45 1.12
N GLY A 102 1.95 16.70 2.41
CA GLY A 102 0.84 17.52 2.89
C GLY A 102 -0.52 16.97 2.43
N LYS A 103 -1.29 17.77 1.69
CA LYS A 103 -2.58 17.38 1.11
C LYS A 103 -2.48 16.73 -0.27
N GLN A 104 -1.32 16.75 -0.91
CA GLN A 104 -1.12 16.22 -2.25
C GLN A 104 -0.86 14.71 -2.17
N VAL A 105 -1.58 13.93 -2.99
CA VAL A 105 -1.24 12.52 -3.24
C VAL A 105 -0.11 12.50 -4.26
N LEU A 106 1.04 11.95 -3.89
CA LEU A 106 2.17 11.75 -4.78
C LEU A 106 2.05 10.43 -5.54
N TRP A 107 1.56 9.40 -4.86
CA TRP A 107 1.36 8.08 -5.44
C TRP A 107 0.36 7.27 -4.62
N ALA A 108 -0.46 6.45 -5.27
CA ALA A 108 -1.40 5.57 -4.58
C ALA A 108 -1.59 4.26 -5.34
N TYR A 109 -1.69 3.18 -4.57
CA TYR A 109 -2.13 1.89 -5.05
C TYR A 109 -3.12 1.29 -4.09
N ASN A 110 -4.21 0.82 -4.64
CA ASN A 110 -5.14 -0.04 -3.94
C ASN A 110 -5.36 -1.23 -4.87
N PRO A 111 -4.84 -2.44 -4.55
CA PRO A 111 -5.10 -3.62 -5.35
C PRO A 111 -6.61 -3.76 -5.39
N GLY A 112 -7.23 -3.49 -6.54
CA GLY A 112 -8.68 -3.35 -6.63
C GLY A 112 -9.37 -4.53 -5.95
N ALA A 113 -10.51 -4.25 -5.32
CA ALA A 113 -11.50 -5.23 -4.90
C ALA A 113 -12.09 -5.89 -6.17
N GLY A 114 -11.22 -6.56 -6.91
CA GLY A 114 -11.40 -7.05 -8.25
C GLY A 114 -12.22 -8.32 -8.19
N GLY A 115 -13.52 -8.14 -8.38
CA GLY A 115 -14.39 -9.21 -8.83
C GLY A 115 -15.06 -9.98 -7.71
N CYS A 116 -16.08 -9.36 -7.10
CA CYS A 116 -17.31 -10.12 -6.95
C CYS A 116 -17.83 -10.45 -8.36
N CYS A 117 -17.28 -11.47 -9.00
CA CYS A 117 -18.10 -12.32 -9.86
C CYS A 117 -18.93 -13.19 -8.91
N SER A 118 -19.85 -12.57 -8.16
CA SER A 118 -20.95 -13.30 -7.57
C SER A 118 -21.76 -13.84 -8.74
N GLY A 119 -21.49 -15.09 -9.09
CA GLY A 119 -22.34 -15.89 -9.97
C GLY A 119 -23.71 -16.05 -9.36
N CYS A 120 -24.55 -15.02 -9.52
CA CYS A 120 -25.98 -15.03 -9.27
C CYS A 120 -26.62 -14.07 -10.27
N GLY A 121 -26.79 -14.54 -11.51
CA GLY A 121 -27.76 -14.01 -12.47
C GLY A 121 -27.40 -12.71 -13.17
N ALA A 122 -26.66 -12.80 -14.27
CA ALA A 122 -26.92 -11.96 -15.43
C ALA A 122 -26.68 -12.82 -16.66
N HIS A 123 -27.78 -13.06 -17.38
CA HIS A 123 -27.80 -13.61 -18.72
C HIS A 123 -26.92 -12.80 -19.66
N ASP A 124 -26.51 -13.48 -20.73
CA ASP A 124 -25.83 -13.05 -21.95
C ASP A 124 -25.77 -11.55 -22.29
N GLU A 125 -24.72 -11.25 -23.05
CA GLU A 125 -24.51 -10.13 -23.97
C GLU A 125 -23.45 -9.11 -23.54
N ASP A 126 -22.46 -8.99 -24.45
CA ASP A 126 -21.43 -7.97 -24.60
C ASP A 126 -20.08 -8.11 -23.86
N GLU A 127 -19.14 -8.63 -24.64
CA GLU A 127 -17.75 -8.19 -24.76
C GLU A 127 -17.42 -6.85 -24.09
N GLN A 128 -16.99 -6.88 -22.84
CA GLN A 128 -15.79 -6.14 -22.44
C GLN A 128 -14.98 -7.06 -21.55
N GLN A 129 -14.07 -7.83 -22.16
CA GLN A 129 -12.82 -8.14 -21.49
C GLN A 129 -12.26 -6.79 -21.04
N GLN A 130 -12.47 -6.43 -19.78
CA GLN A 130 -11.64 -5.43 -19.12
C GLN A 130 -10.24 -6.04 -19.12
N VAL A 131 -9.54 -5.86 -20.23
CA VAL A 131 -8.10 -6.09 -20.34
C VAL A 131 -7.53 -5.12 -19.31
N ALA A 132 -7.32 -5.62 -18.10
CA ALA A 132 -6.52 -4.91 -17.12
C ALA A 132 -5.27 -4.47 -17.87
N PRO A 133 -4.88 -3.18 -17.84
CA PRO A 133 -3.65 -2.77 -18.47
C PRO A 133 -2.55 -3.68 -17.94
N SER A 134 -2.00 -4.52 -18.82
CA SER A 134 -0.95 -5.45 -18.45
C SER A 134 0.25 -4.60 -18.12
N VAL A 135 0.48 -4.40 -16.82
CA VAL A 135 1.69 -3.76 -16.33
C VAL A 135 2.85 -4.70 -16.67
N ALA A 136 3.90 -4.14 -17.26
CA ALA A 136 5.10 -4.89 -17.59
C ALA A 136 5.68 -5.56 -16.32
N ASP A 137 6.22 -6.77 -16.47
CA ASP A 137 6.62 -7.59 -15.31
C ASP A 137 7.76 -6.95 -14.50
N ASP A 138 8.61 -6.16 -15.15
CA ASP A 138 9.64 -5.33 -14.52
C ASP A 138 9.03 -4.28 -13.56
N HIS A 139 7.94 -3.62 -13.94
CA HIS A 139 7.22 -2.70 -13.05
C HIS A 139 6.55 -3.43 -11.88
N LYS A 140 6.06 -4.66 -12.08
CA LYS A 140 5.51 -5.48 -11.00
C LYS A 140 6.57 -5.85 -9.98
N GLU A 141 7.71 -6.32 -10.47
CA GLU A 141 8.86 -6.65 -9.64
C GLU A 141 9.39 -5.41 -8.91
N GLN A 142 9.53 -4.28 -9.62
CA GLN A 142 9.95 -3.01 -9.03
C GLN A 142 9.00 -2.57 -7.92
N PHE A 143 7.69 -2.60 -8.15
CA PHE A 143 6.70 -2.27 -7.13
C PHE A 143 6.83 -3.19 -5.90
N ALA A 144 6.89 -4.50 -6.11
CA ALA A 144 7.01 -5.47 -5.02
C ALA A 144 8.28 -5.23 -4.18
N ASN A 145 9.41 -4.98 -4.86
CA ASN A 145 10.68 -4.68 -4.24
C ASN A 145 10.64 -3.38 -3.43
N ILE A 146 9.98 -2.33 -3.94
CA ILE A 146 9.82 -1.06 -3.23
C ILE A 146 8.97 -1.24 -1.97
N VAL A 147 7.81 -1.90 -2.07
CA VAL A 147 6.92 -2.14 -0.93
C VAL A 147 7.60 -2.98 0.15
N ASP A 148 8.34 -4.03 -0.24
CA ASP A 148 9.08 -4.86 0.70
C ASP A 148 10.23 -4.09 1.35
N SER A 149 10.91 -3.22 0.61
CA SER A 149 11.98 -2.38 1.15
C SER A 149 11.45 -1.32 2.13
N LEU A 150 10.33 -0.67 1.81
CA LEU A 150 9.65 0.25 2.73
C LEU A 150 9.21 -0.45 4.01
N SER A 151 8.64 -1.66 3.89
CA SER A 151 8.23 -2.47 5.04
C SER A 151 9.42 -2.87 5.91
N LYS A 152 10.52 -3.32 5.28
CA LYS A 152 11.77 -3.65 5.99
C LYS A 152 12.37 -2.44 6.69
N ALA A 153 12.42 -1.28 6.04
CA ALA A 153 12.95 -0.06 6.65
C ALA A 153 12.15 0.36 7.89
N ALA A 154 10.82 0.22 7.84
CA ALA A 154 9.97 0.42 9.00
C ALA A 154 10.24 -0.60 10.11
N ASP A 155 10.30 -1.89 9.79
CA ASP A 155 10.54 -2.97 10.77
C ASP A 155 11.92 -2.86 11.44
N SER A 156 12.97 -2.55 10.69
CA SER A 156 14.32 -2.34 11.24
C SER A 156 14.38 -1.18 12.26
N SER A 157 13.47 -0.21 12.15
CA SER A 157 13.36 0.89 13.12
C SER A 157 12.86 0.43 14.50
N PHE A 158 12.25 -0.76 14.59
CA PHE A 158 11.80 -1.37 15.84
C PHE A 158 12.79 -2.40 16.38
N SER A 159 13.59 -3.05 15.51
CA SER A 159 14.61 -4.03 15.91
C SER A 159 15.92 -3.41 16.41
N SER A 160 16.12 -2.11 16.25
CA SER A 160 17.34 -1.40 16.66
C SER A 160 17.30 -0.86 18.10
N LYS A 161 16.29 -1.27 18.89
CA LYS A 161 16.19 -0.98 20.33
C LYS A 161 16.79 -2.13 21.13
#